data_AF-A0A1M3NI99-F1
#
_entry.id   AF-A0A1M3NI99-F1
#
_cell.length_a   1.000
_cell.length_b   1.000
_cell.length_c   1.000
_cell.angle_alpha   90.00
_cell.angle_beta   90.00
_cell.angle_gamma   90.00
#
_symmetry.space_group_name_H-M   'P 1'
#
loop_
_entity.id
_entity.type
_entity.pdbx_description
1 polymer ?
#
loop_
_entity_poly.entity_id
_entity_poly.type
_entity_poly.pdbx_seq_one_letter_code
_entity_poly.pdbx_strand_id
1 'polypeptide(L)'
;MAFGCGLVVVAACGDDTPAEKYPTADSFCAAKAAEECKAVGASCAVPDDKCKATRAGACNAAAGAATGQGRSYRPENAESCIAKTTIVYADRVIDAVKEEAFAEACERVFMGTKKKNEACSNAYDCEGTLVCDLDKKLCAVKAEKKADEPCNNPGDICGKGLYCQSRGAVKFCTPKNKVGETCSETDAPCEETLRCNTTSCVAKTGVGEGCDANSECVSGFCDADKKCRARSYASENGTCKDFGGA
;
A
#
# COMPACT_ATOMS: atom_id res chain seq x y z
N MET A 1 6.81 69.35 24.93
CA MET A 1 6.00 68.17 24.55
C MET A 1 6.88 67.29 23.68
N ALA A 2 7.46 66.22 24.25
CA ALA A 2 8.35 65.31 23.54
C ALA A 2 7.66 63.95 23.45
N PHE A 3 7.27 63.57 22.23
CA PHE A 3 6.77 62.24 21.90
C PHE A 3 7.98 61.34 21.62
N GLY A 4 8.33 60.47 22.57
CA GLY A 4 9.35 59.43 22.41
C GLY A 4 8.71 58.15 21.89
N CYS A 5 9.07 57.77 20.68
CA CYS A 5 8.60 56.58 19.95
C CYS A 5 9.19 55.30 20.60
N GLY A 6 8.34 54.48 21.20
CA GLY A 6 8.70 53.17 21.74
C GLY A 6 8.76 52.13 20.63
N LEU A 7 9.97 51.64 20.33
CA LEU A 7 10.24 50.60 19.34
C LEU A 7 9.92 49.24 19.97
N VAL A 8 8.74 48.69 19.65
CA VAL A 8 8.37 47.32 20.04
C VAL A 8 9.06 46.37 19.07
N VAL A 9 10.13 45.73 19.54
CA VAL A 9 10.78 44.61 18.85
C VAL A 9 9.85 43.40 18.96
N VAL A 10 9.15 43.08 17.88
CA VAL A 10 8.41 41.82 17.75
C VAL A 10 9.45 40.72 17.58
N ALA A 11 9.75 40.00 18.67
CA ALA A 11 10.50 38.76 18.60
C ALA A 11 9.64 37.74 17.85
N ALA A 12 10.00 37.48 16.59
CA ALA A 12 9.46 36.37 15.84
C ALA A 12 9.98 35.07 16.48
N CYS A 13 9.11 34.34 17.17
CA CYS A 13 9.35 32.94 17.51
C CYS A 13 9.45 32.18 16.19
N GLY A 14 10.67 31.87 15.74
CA GLY A 14 10.87 30.88 14.69
C GLY A 14 10.46 29.53 15.27
N ASP A 15 9.42 28.92 14.73
CA ASP A 15 9.08 27.55 15.05
C ASP A 15 10.25 26.65 14.62
N ASP A 16 11.02 26.15 15.58
CA ASP A 16 12.11 25.17 15.43
C ASP A 16 11.55 23.77 15.06
N THR A 17 10.55 23.71 14.18
CA THR A 17 10.12 22.43 13.60
C THR A 17 11.12 22.10 12.48
N PRO A 18 11.81 20.94 12.52
CA PRO A 18 12.69 20.53 11.44
C PRO A 18 11.92 20.61 10.12
N ALA A 19 12.48 21.32 9.14
CA ALA A 19 11.87 21.39 7.82
C ALA A 19 11.69 19.97 7.27
N GLU A 20 10.47 19.65 6.83
CA GLU A 20 10.17 18.37 6.20
C GLU A 20 11.12 18.12 5.03
N LYS A 21 11.76 16.95 5.02
CA LYS A 21 12.80 16.61 4.03
C LYS A 21 12.27 16.59 2.59
N TYR A 22 10.99 16.23 2.43
CA TYR A 22 10.30 16.18 1.15
C TYR A 22 9.02 17.01 1.24
N PRO A 23 9.10 18.34 1.12
CA PRO A 23 7.96 19.22 1.39
C PRO A 23 6.88 19.16 0.30
N THR A 24 7.17 18.61 -0.88
CA THR A 24 6.23 18.54 -2.00
C THR A 24 6.16 17.15 -2.62
N ALA A 25 5.02 16.83 -3.24
CA ALA A 25 4.83 15.59 -4.00
C ALA A 25 5.93 15.39 -5.07
N ASP A 26 6.32 16.45 -5.78
CA ASP A 26 7.41 16.39 -6.77
C ASP A 26 8.76 16.03 -6.15
N SER A 27 9.11 16.65 -5.01
CA SER A 27 10.37 16.34 -4.31
C SER A 27 10.41 14.91 -3.80
N PHE A 28 9.27 14.40 -3.31
CA PHE A 28 9.10 13.01 -2.93
C PHE A 28 9.22 12.07 -4.12
N CYS A 29 8.52 12.35 -5.23
CA CYS A 29 8.55 11.50 -6.41
C CYS A 29 9.93 11.45 -7.07
N ALA A 30 10.67 12.56 -7.08
CA ALA A 30 12.06 12.60 -7.53
C ALA A 30 12.97 11.75 -6.63
N ALA A 31 12.81 11.84 -5.31
CA ALA A 31 13.60 11.06 -4.35
C ALA A 31 13.28 9.56 -4.41
N LYS A 32 12.00 9.20 -4.49
CA LYS A 32 11.56 7.81 -4.68
C LYS A 32 12.14 7.24 -5.97
N ALA A 33 12.02 7.96 -7.09
CA ALA A 33 12.59 7.54 -8.37
C ALA A 33 14.10 7.32 -8.29
N ALA A 34 14.83 8.18 -7.57
CA ALA A 34 16.26 7.99 -7.36
C ALA A 34 16.59 6.69 -6.61
N GLU A 35 15.83 6.33 -5.57
CA GLU A 35 16.03 5.06 -4.86
C GLU A 35 15.70 3.83 -5.72
N GLU A 36 14.59 3.87 -6.47
CA GLU A 36 14.20 2.79 -7.39
C GLU A 36 15.30 2.56 -8.44
N CYS A 37 15.81 3.64 -9.04
CA CYS A 37 16.77 3.56 -10.14
C CYS A 37 18.19 3.12 -9.75
N LYS A 38 18.59 3.31 -8.48
CA LYS A 38 19.88 2.79 -7.96
C LYS A 38 20.01 1.28 -8.13
N ALA A 39 18.93 0.54 -7.93
CA ALA A 39 18.93 -0.93 -8.03
C ALA A 39 18.72 -1.43 -9.47
N VAL A 40 18.01 -0.65 -10.29
CA VAL A 40 17.52 -1.10 -11.59
C VAL A 40 18.50 -0.82 -12.72
N GLY A 41 19.25 0.30 -12.68
CA GLY A 41 20.06 0.76 -13.82
C GLY A 41 21.02 -0.30 -14.37
N ALA A 42 21.74 -1.01 -13.50
CA ALA A 42 22.68 -2.06 -13.91
C ALA A 42 21.98 -3.34 -14.40
N SER A 43 20.83 -3.67 -13.83
CA SER A 43 20.11 -4.92 -14.11
C SER A 43 19.28 -4.85 -15.39
N CYS A 44 18.78 -3.66 -15.72
CA CYS A 44 17.93 -3.40 -16.88
C CYS A 44 18.62 -2.67 -18.02
N ALA A 45 19.92 -2.39 -17.89
CA ALA A 45 20.72 -1.64 -18.86
C ALA A 45 20.06 -0.30 -19.27
N VAL A 46 19.42 0.37 -18.30
CA VAL A 46 18.75 1.66 -18.53
C VAL A 46 19.64 2.79 -18.04
N PRO A 47 19.83 3.87 -18.82
CA PRO A 47 20.49 5.08 -18.34
C PRO A 47 19.78 5.64 -17.10
N ASP A 48 20.56 5.99 -16.07
CA ASP A 48 20.03 6.45 -14.78
C ASP A 48 19.05 7.63 -14.91
N ASP A 49 19.38 8.63 -15.74
CA ASP A 49 18.50 9.78 -15.99
C ASP A 49 17.18 9.39 -16.65
N LYS A 50 17.21 8.43 -17.59
CA LYS A 50 16.00 7.93 -18.24
C LYS A 50 15.12 7.20 -17.23
N CYS A 51 15.72 6.35 -16.41
CA CYS A 51 15.01 5.65 -15.33
C CYS A 51 14.34 6.65 -14.39
N LYS A 52 15.08 7.63 -13.88
CA LYS A 52 14.56 8.62 -12.93
C LYS A 52 13.42 9.42 -13.52
N ALA A 53 13.55 9.87 -14.77
CA ALA A 53 12.48 10.59 -15.46
C ALA A 53 11.21 9.74 -15.61
N THR A 54 11.34 8.48 -16.04
CA THR A 54 10.21 7.55 -16.18
C THR A 54 9.52 7.30 -14.83
N ARG A 55 10.29 7.01 -13.77
CA ARG A 55 9.75 6.68 -12.45
C ARG A 55 9.17 7.88 -11.71
N ALA A 56 9.78 9.06 -11.84
CA ALA A 56 9.21 10.29 -11.32
C ALA A 56 7.89 10.63 -12.03
N GLY A 57 7.82 10.46 -13.36
CA GLY A 57 6.59 10.64 -14.13
C GLY A 57 5.46 9.71 -13.68
N ALA A 58 5.76 8.42 -13.48
CA ALA A 58 4.79 7.44 -12.97
C ALA A 58 4.30 7.79 -11.55
N CYS A 59 5.23 8.17 -10.66
CA CYS A 59 4.88 8.61 -9.31
C CYS A 59 3.99 9.85 -9.31
N ASN A 60 4.30 10.85 -10.14
CA ASN A 60 3.51 12.08 -10.27
C ASN A 60 2.12 11.81 -10.87
N ALA A 61 2.01 10.88 -11.83
CA ALA A 61 0.70 10.46 -12.34
C ALA A 61 -0.15 9.80 -11.24
N ALA A 62 0.45 8.92 -10.43
CA ALA A 62 -0.23 8.30 -9.28
C ALA A 62 -0.64 9.35 -8.23
N ALA A 63 0.23 10.32 -7.94
CA ALA A 63 -0.07 11.47 -7.07
C ALA A 63 -1.26 12.28 -7.59
N GLY A 64 -1.30 12.56 -8.90
CA GLY A 64 -2.43 13.23 -9.56
C GLY A 64 -3.73 12.43 -9.46
N ALA A 65 -3.67 11.12 -9.65
CA ALA A 65 -4.83 10.24 -9.50
C ALA A 65 -5.33 10.19 -8.04
N ALA A 66 -4.42 10.15 -7.06
CA ALA A 66 -4.76 10.16 -5.64
C ALA A 66 -5.42 11.48 -5.23
N THR A 67 -4.87 12.61 -5.65
CA THR A 67 -5.43 13.93 -5.37
C THR A 67 -6.76 14.18 -6.07
N GLY A 68 -6.94 13.66 -7.29
CA GLY A 68 -8.24 13.63 -7.98
C GLY A 68 -9.32 12.83 -7.23
N GLN A 69 -8.93 11.90 -6.35
CA GLN A 69 -9.83 11.14 -5.47
C GLN A 69 -10.06 11.82 -4.11
N GLY A 70 -9.54 13.04 -3.90
CA GLY A 70 -9.68 13.78 -2.64
C GLY A 70 -8.66 13.42 -1.56
N ARG A 71 -7.59 12.69 -1.92
CA ARG A 71 -6.44 12.45 -1.03
C ARG A 71 -5.47 13.62 -1.11
N SER A 72 -4.66 13.80 -0.06
CA SER A 72 -3.71 14.90 0.03
C SER A 72 -2.33 14.38 0.37
N TYR A 73 -1.31 15.08 -0.13
CA TYR A 73 0.08 14.79 0.19
C TYR A 73 0.34 14.96 1.70
N ARG A 74 1.12 14.02 2.26
CA ARG A 74 1.57 13.99 3.66
C ARG A 74 3.10 13.91 3.70
N PRO A 75 3.81 15.05 3.79
CA PRO A 75 5.27 15.05 3.83
C PRO A 75 5.85 14.19 4.97
N GLU A 76 5.16 14.12 6.10
CA GLU A 76 5.56 13.33 7.27
C GLU A 76 5.65 11.82 7.00
N ASN A 77 4.97 11.32 5.95
CA ASN A 77 4.99 9.90 5.54
C ASN A 77 6.02 9.61 4.44
N ALA A 78 6.56 10.65 3.78
CA ALA A 78 7.43 10.51 2.61
C ALA A 78 8.72 9.74 2.93
N GLU A 79 9.35 10.03 4.07
CA GLU A 79 10.58 9.35 4.49
C GLU A 79 10.37 7.84 4.71
N SER A 80 9.24 7.46 5.30
CA SER A 80 8.89 6.06 5.55
C SER A 80 8.73 5.30 4.23
N CYS A 81 8.00 5.87 3.26
CA CYS A 81 7.87 5.27 1.93
C CYS A 81 9.24 5.13 1.24
N ILE A 82 10.08 6.18 1.27
CA ILE A 82 11.41 6.13 0.64
C ILE A 82 12.29 5.06 1.29
N ALA A 83 12.28 4.94 2.62
CA ALA A 83 13.00 3.89 3.32
C ALA A 83 12.52 2.47 2.91
N LYS A 84 11.20 2.28 2.78
CA LYS A 84 10.64 1.00 2.28
C LYS A 84 10.94 0.76 0.80
N THR A 85 11.05 1.82 0.00
CA THR A 85 11.49 1.77 -1.40
C THR A 85 12.90 1.20 -1.47
N THR A 86 13.84 1.77 -0.71
CA THR A 86 15.22 1.26 -0.64
C THR A 86 15.26 -0.21 -0.22
N ILE A 87 14.45 -0.62 0.75
CA ILE A 87 14.40 -2.01 1.22
C ILE A 87 13.90 -2.98 0.15
N VAL A 88 12.77 -2.68 -0.52
CA VAL A 88 12.17 -3.60 -1.49
C VAL A 88 12.99 -3.68 -2.78
N TYR A 89 13.67 -2.59 -3.16
CA TYR A 89 14.54 -2.56 -4.35
C TYR A 89 15.96 -3.08 -4.09
N ALA A 90 16.37 -3.26 -2.83
CA ALA A 90 17.64 -3.90 -2.51
C ALA A 90 17.65 -5.41 -2.85
N ASP A 91 16.47 -6.04 -2.88
CA ASP A 91 16.32 -7.44 -3.24
C ASP A 91 16.14 -7.61 -4.75
N ARG A 92 16.77 -8.64 -5.33
CA ARG A 92 16.58 -9.00 -6.75
C ARG A 92 15.29 -9.78 -7.03
N VAL A 93 14.75 -10.41 -5.99
CA VAL A 93 13.47 -11.13 -6.02
C VAL A 93 12.62 -10.52 -4.94
N ILE A 94 11.45 -10.01 -5.32
CA ILE A 94 10.59 -9.34 -4.37
C ILE A 94 10.00 -10.34 -3.39
N ASP A 95 10.22 -10.05 -2.11
CA ASP A 95 9.48 -10.68 -1.03
C ASP A 95 8.11 -10.02 -0.88
N ALA A 96 7.04 -10.82 -0.91
CA ALA A 96 5.67 -10.33 -0.86
C ALA A 96 5.34 -9.53 0.42
N VAL A 97 5.98 -9.87 1.55
CA VAL A 97 5.78 -9.14 2.82
C VAL A 97 6.45 -7.77 2.74
N LYS A 98 7.64 -7.68 2.17
CA LYS A 98 8.31 -6.39 1.92
C LYS A 98 7.55 -5.54 0.92
N GLU A 99 6.97 -6.14 -0.11
CA GLU A 99 6.15 -5.43 -1.10
C GLU A 99 4.88 -4.86 -0.48
N GLU A 100 4.17 -5.64 0.33
CA GLU A 100 2.99 -5.17 1.06
C GLU A 100 3.34 -3.99 1.99
N ALA A 101 4.44 -4.11 2.73
CA ALA A 101 4.93 -3.03 3.60
C ALA A 101 5.36 -1.77 2.82
N PHE A 102 5.92 -1.93 1.62
CA PHE A 102 6.24 -0.83 0.72
C PHE A 102 4.97 -0.15 0.17
N ALA A 103 4.01 -0.94 -0.31
CA ALA A 103 2.75 -0.44 -0.83
C ALA A 103 1.98 0.34 0.25
N GLU A 104 1.84 -0.22 1.46
CA GLU A 104 1.17 0.46 2.56
C GLU A 104 1.86 1.79 2.92
N ALA A 105 3.19 1.79 3.07
CA ALA A 105 3.92 3.01 3.42
C ALA A 105 3.80 4.10 2.35
N CYS A 106 3.84 3.72 1.07
CA CYS A 106 3.77 4.66 -0.04
C CYS A 106 2.36 5.16 -0.34
N GLU A 107 1.33 4.36 -0.15
CA GLU A 107 -0.06 4.83 -0.26
C GLU A 107 -0.40 5.85 0.83
N ARG A 108 0.18 5.72 2.04
CA ARG A 108 0.00 6.72 3.12
C ARG A 108 0.64 8.08 2.82
N VAL A 109 1.52 8.20 1.83
CA VAL A 109 2.03 9.50 1.37
C VAL A 109 0.91 10.34 0.74
N PHE A 110 -0.09 9.69 0.16
CA PHE A 110 -1.31 10.32 -0.33
C PHE A 110 -2.52 9.69 0.35
N MET A 111 -2.88 10.23 1.52
CA MET A 111 -4.05 9.78 2.28
C MET A 111 -5.15 10.83 2.29
N GLY A 112 -6.38 10.38 2.48
CA GLY A 112 -7.53 11.24 2.65
C GLY A 112 -7.56 11.89 4.03
N THR A 113 -8.61 12.67 4.22
CA THR A 113 -8.88 13.44 5.45
C THR A 113 -10.10 12.91 6.18
N LYS A 114 -10.61 11.73 5.79
CA LYS A 114 -11.88 11.25 6.33
C LYS A 114 -11.69 10.74 7.75
N LYS A 115 -12.48 11.28 8.66
CA LYS A 115 -12.41 11.01 10.10
C LYS A 115 -13.11 9.70 10.43
N LYS A 116 -12.94 9.24 11.67
CA LYS A 116 -13.68 8.09 12.20
C LYS A 116 -15.19 8.25 11.96
N ASN A 117 -15.83 7.19 11.47
CA ASN A 117 -17.24 7.11 11.07
C ASN A 117 -17.64 7.93 9.83
N GLU A 118 -16.70 8.48 9.07
CA GLU A 118 -17.00 9.06 7.75
C GLU A 118 -16.96 8.01 6.66
N ALA A 119 -17.72 8.25 5.58
CA ALA A 119 -17.91 7.29 4.50
C ALA A 119 -16.67 7.15 3.61
N CYS A 120 -16.17 5.94 3.44
CA CYS A 120 -14.95 5.65 2.67
C CYS A 120 -15.19 4.62 1.56
N SER A 121 -14.40 4.70 0.50
CA SER A 121 -14.45 3.77 -0.64
C SER A 121 -13.18 2.92 -0.77
N ASN A 122 -12.05 3.38 -0.21
CA ASN A 122 -10.79 2.66 -0.18
C ASN A 122 -10.07 2.87 1.16
N ALA A 123 -9.10 2.00 1.48
CA ALA A 123 -8.37 1.99 2.73
C ALA A 123 -7.63 3.30 3.06
N TYR A 124 -7.29 4.10 2.05
CA TYR A 124 -6.47 5.30 2.16
C TYR A 124 -7.28 6.59 2.10
N ASP A 125 -8.62 6.51 2.03
CA ASP A 125 -9.50 7.67 2.20
C ASP A 125 -9.48 8.22 3.63
N CYS A 126 -9.15 7.37 4.59
CA CYS A 126 -9.23 7.69 6.01
C CYS A 126 -7.95 8.38 6.50
N GLU A 127 -8.10 9.28 7.47
CA GLU A 127 -6.97 10.01 8.04
C GLU A 127 -6.12 9.12 8.97
N GLY A 128 -4.83 9.45 9.06
CA GLY A 128 -3.91 8.84 10.01
C GLY A 128 -3.82 7.32 9.87
N THR A 129 -4.07 6.59 10.95
CA THR A 129 -4.00 5.12 11.01
C THR A 129 -5.35 4.43 10.86
N LEU A 130 -6.42 5.20 10.56
CA LEU A 130 -7.75 4.64 10.33
C LEU A 130 -7.75 3.75 9.08
N VAL A 131 -8.61 2.73 9.10
CA VAL A 131 -8.85 1.83 7.98
C VAL A 131 -10.26 2.02 7.46
N CYS A 132 -10.45 1.86 6.15
CA CYS A 132 -11.79 1.79 5.59
C CYS A 132 -12.35 0.38 5.77
N ASP A 133 -13.39 0.23 6.60
CA ASP A 133 -14.19 -0.99 6.64
C ASP A 133 -15.00 -1.06 5.33
N LEU A 134 -14.59 -1.93 4.41
CA LEU A 134 -15.21 -2.01 3.08
C LEU A 134 -16.61 -2.63 3.10
N ASP A 135 -16.96 -3.39 4.15
CA ASP A 135 -18.31 -3.94 4.34
C ASP A 135 -19.28 -2.83 4.76
N LYS A 136 -18.83 -1.97 5.69
CA LYS A 136 -19.66 -0.90 6.27
C LYS A 136 -19.49 0.44 5.58
N LYS A 137 -18.47 0.58 4.72
CA LYS A 137 -18.05 1.81 4.04
C LYS A 137 -17.73 2.95 5.01
N LEU A 138 -17.11 2.66 6.15
CA LEU A 138 -16.78 3.65 7.19
C LEU A 138 -15.32 3.60 7.61
N CYS A 139 -14.73 4.76 7.84
CA CYS A 139 -13.42 4.88 8.46
C CYS A 139 -13.47 4.48 9.94
N ALA A 140 -12.57 3.61 10.37
CA ALA A 140 -12.58 3.07 11.72
C ALA A 140 -11.17 2.80 12.25
N VAL A 141 -11.07 2.66 13.57
CA VAL A 141 -9.83 2.25 14.23
C VAL A 141 -9.66 0.76 13.99
N LYS A 142 -8.52 0.34 13.45
CA LYS A 142 -8.18 -1.07 13.30
C LYS A 142 -8.16 -1.75 14.66
N ALA A 143 -9.00 -2.76 14.83
CA ALA A 143 -9.08 -3.58 16.03
C ALA A 143 -8.92 -5.05 15.64
N GLU A 144 -7.76 -5.64 15.94
CA GLU A 144 -7.53 -7.05 15.65
C GLU A 144 -8.33 -7.95 16.60
N LYS A 145 -8.98 -8.96 16.05
CA LYS A 145 -9.84 -9.94 16.75
C LYS A 145 -9.27 -11.34 16.64
N LYS A 146 -9.33 -12.09 17.74
CA LYS A 146 -8.90 -13.49 17.82
C LYS A 146 -10.00 -14.44 17.36
N ALA A 147 -9.67 -15.72 17.25
CA ALA A 147 -10.64 -16.76 16.92
C ALA A 147 -11.83 -16.74 17.90
N ASP A 148 -13.03 -16.90 17.35
CA ASP A 148 -14.31 -16.87 18.06
C ASP A 148 -14.65 -15.54 18.77
N GLU A 149 -13.91 -14.46 18.51
CA GLU A 149 -14.30 -13.11 18.91
C GLU A 149 -15.25 -12.48 17.87
N PRO A 150 -16.20 -11.64 18.32
CA PRO A 150 -17.10 -10.93 17.41
C PRO A 150 -16.35 -9.88 16.58
N CYS A 151 -16.68 -9.81 15.29
CA CYS A 151 -16.07 -8.90 14.31
C CYS A 151 -17.12 -7.99 13.61
N ASN A 152 -18.09 -7.52 14.39
CA ASN A 152 -19.26 -6.81 13.87
C ASN A 152 -19.09 -5.31 13.79
N ASN A 153 -18.09 -4.74 14.47
CA ASN A 153 -17.92 -3.30 14.52
C ASN A 153 -17.10 -2.80 13.33
N PRO A 154 -17.29 -1.55 12.89
CA PRO A 154 -16.37 -0.91 11.97
C PRO A 154 -14.91 -1.04 12.43
N GLY A 155 -14.04 -1.55 11.55
CA GLY A 155 -12.60 -1.65 11.81
C GLY A 155 -12.16 -2.92 12.55
N ASP A 156 -13.10 -3.79 12.95
CA ASP A 156 -12.77 -5.12 13.45
C ASP A 156 -12.15 -5.95 12.30
N ILE A 157 -10.91 -6.41 12.49
CA ILE A 157 -10.18 -7.24 11.53
C ILE A 157 -9.79 -8.54 12.22
N CYS A 158 -10.09 -9.69 11.61
CA CYS A 158 -9.66 -10.97 12.16
C CYS A 158 -8.16 -11.15 11.96
N GLY A 159 -7.47 -11.71 12.96
CA GLY A 159 -6.04 -12.02 12.88
C GLY A 159 -5.69 -12.96 11.72
N LYS A 160 -4.38 -13.15 11.48
CA LYS A 160 -3.88 -14.00 10.39
C LYS A 160 -4.47 -15.42 10.44
N GLY A 161 -4.85 -15.96 9.28
CA GLY A 161 -5.50 -17.27 9.19
C GLY A 161 -6.98 -17.29 9.57
N LEU A 162 -7.58 -16.14 9.89
CA LEU A 162 -8.99 -16.00 10.26
C LEU A 162 -9.73 -15.08 9.28
N TYR A 163 -11.05 -15.22 9.21
CA TYR A 163 -11.95 -14.32 8.46
C TYR A 163 -13.25 -14.07 9.23
N CYS A 164 -13.94 -12.98 8.92
CA CYS A 164 -15.15 -12.57 9.65
C CYS A 164 -16.41 -13.24 9.08
N GLN A 165 -16.81 -14.37 9.67
CA GLN A 165 -17.93 -15.20 9.19
C GLN A 165 -19.23 -14.90 9.93
N SER A 166 -20.35 -14.84 9.22
CA SER A 166 -21.69 -14.76 9.83
C SER A 166 -22.08 -16.06 10.55
N ARG A 167 -22.45 -15.96 11.84
CA ARG A 167 -23.05 -17.03 12.64
C ARG A 167 -24.40 -16.55 13.21
N GLY A 168 -25.44 -16.59 12.38
CA GLY A 168 -26.73 -15.95 12.68
C GLY A 168 -26.67 -14.44 12.46
N ALA A 169 -27.16 -13.65 13.42
CA ALA A 169 -27.16 -12.18 13.34
C ALA A 169 -25.80 -11.52 13.68
N VAL A 170 -24.82 -12.31 14.11
CA VAL A 170 -23.52 -11.85 14.61
C VAL A 170 -22.42 -12.54 13.82
N LYS A 171 -21.40 -11.78 13.41
CA LYS A 171 -20.19 -12.30 12.78
C LYS A 171 -19.09 -12.57 13.81
N PHE A 172 -18.33 -13.63 13.58
CA PHE A 172 -17.21 -14.07 14.41
C PHE A 172 -15.99 -14.42 13.56
N CYS A 173 -14.81 -14.16 14.11
CA CYS A 173 -13.56 -14.56 13.48
C CYS A 173 -13.43 -16.08 13.49
N THR A 174 -13.42 -16.68 12.30
CA THR A 174 -13.41 -18.12 12.07
C THR A 174 -12.15 -18.50 11.28
N PRO A 175 -11.55 -19.67 11.52
CA PRO A 175 -10.43 -20.16 10.71
C PRO A 175 -10.77 -20.19 9.22
N LYS A 176 -9.84 -19.73 8.39
CA LYS A 176 -9.92 -19.85 6.93
C LYS A 176 -9.89 -21.32 6.50
N ASN A 177 -10.39 -21.57 5.29
CA ASN A 177 -10.54 -22.91 4.76
C ASN A 177 -9.21 -23.53 4.35
N LYS A 178 -9.05 -24.81 4.67
CA LYS A 178 -7.89 -25.66 4.39
C LYS A 178 -8.04 -26.36 3.05
N VAL A 179 -6.96 -27.02 2.61
CA VAL A 179 -6.93 -27.78 1.36
C VAL A 179 -8.10 -28.76 1.28
N GLY A 180 -8.84 -28.71 0.17
CA GLY A 180 -9.99 -29.57 -0.12
C GLY A 180 -11.32 -29.09 0.46
N GLU A 181 -11.33 -28.10 1.36
CA GLU A 181 -12.57 -27.53 1.88
C GLU A 181 -13.23 -26.59 0.88
N THR A 182 -14.57 -26.49 0.96
CA THR A 182 -15.35 -25.66 0.06
C THR A 182 -15.09 -24.18 0.30
N CYS A 183 -14.81 -23.41 -0.76
CA CYS A 183 -14.42 -22.01 -0.65
C CYS A 183 -15.30 -21.05 -1.44
N SER A 184 -15.23 -19.79 -1.01
CA SER A 184 -15.73 -18.60 -1.69
C SER A 184 -14.79 -17.46 -1.32
N GLU A 185 -14.36 -16.65 -2.30
CA GLU A 185 -13.47 -15.51 -2.05
C GLU A 185 -14.03 -14.52 -1.04
N THR A 186 -15.36 -14.40 -0.95
CA THR A 186 -16.04 -13.44 -0.05
C THR A 186 -16.43 -14.05 1.29
N ASP A 187 -16.99 -15.26 1.28
CA ASP A 187 -17.72 -15.80 2.44
C ASP A 187 -17.00 -16.97 3.12
N ALA A 188 -16.02 -17.57 2.44
CA ALA A 188 -15.32 -18.74 2.94
C ALA A 188 -13.90 -18.81 2.31
N PRO A 189 -13.05 -17.80 2.58
CA PRO A 189 -11.75 -17.68 1.94
C PRO A 189 -10.79 -18.79 2.41
N CYS A 190 -9.90 -19.18 1.52
CA CYS A 190 -8.84 -20.15 1.83
C CYS A 190 -7.73 -19.51 2.68
N GLU A 191 -6.97 -20.35 3.39
CA GLU A 191 -5.72 -19.93 4.05
C GLU A 191 -4.77 -19.21 3.07
N GLU A 192 -3.89 -18.35 3.57
CA GLU A 192 -3.10 -17.40 2.76
C GLU A 192 -2.16 -18.07 1.74
N THR A 193 -1.84 -19.35 1.93
CA THR A 193 -1.00 -20.17 1.03
C THR A 193 -1.81 -20.90 -0.05
N LEU A 194 -3.13 -20.78 0.00
CA LEU A 194 -4.09 -21.46 -0.86
C LEU A 194 -4.87 -20.45 -1.73
N ARG A 195 -5.56 -20.96 -2.75
CA ARG A 195 -6.48 -20.22 -3.61
C ARG A 195 -7.80 -20.99 -3.74
N CYS A 196 -8.89 -20.28 -4.01
CA CYS A 196 -10.16 -20.94 -4.32
C CYS A 196 -10.19 -21.35 -5.79
N ASN A 197 -10.24 -22.65 -6.09
CA ASN A 197 -10.40 -23.16 -7.45
C ASN A 197 -11.79 -23.75 -7.63
N THR A 198 -12.64 -23.02 -8.36
CA THR A 198 -14.04 -23.35 -8.66
C THR A 198 -14.92 -23.47 -7.40
N THR A 199 -14.65 -24.44 -6.54
CA THR A 199 -15.37 -24.66 -5.28
C THR A 199 -14.48 -25.12 -4.14
N SER A 200 -13.19 -25.42 -4.34
CA SER A 200 -12.34 -25.95 -3.26
C SER A 200 -11.00 -25.23 -3.12
N CYS A 201 -10.51 -25.17 -1.89
CA CYS A 201 -9.20 -24.62 -1.60
C CYS A 201 -8.10 -25.55 -2.12
N VAL A 202 -7.24 -25.02 -2.97
CA VAL A 202 -6.07 -25.71 -3.51
C VAL A 202 -4.83 -24.86 -3.29
N ALA A 203 -3.64 -25.46 -3.45
CA ALA A 203 -2.40 -24.70 -3.39
C ALA A 203 -2.38 -23.57 -4.44
N LYS A 204 -1.78 -22.44 -4.08
CA LYS A 204 -1.43 -21.41 -5.05
C LYS A 204 -0.51 -21.97 -6.14
N THR A 205 -0.62 -21.43 -7.33
CA THR A 205 0.14 -21.85 -8.51
C THR A 205 1.57 -21.33 -8.47
N GLY A 206 2.50 -22.18 -8.89
CA GLY A 206 3.93 -21.88 -8.94
C GLY A 206 4.29 -20.97 -10.12
N VAL A 207 5.52 -20.48 -10.13
CA VAL A 207 6.05 -19.68 -11.25
C VAL A 207 5.99 -20.46 -12.56
N GLY A 208 5.47 -19.84 -13.62
CA GLY A 208 5.28 -20.40 -14.96
C GLY A 208 3.93 -21.09 -15.19
N GLU A 209 3.15 -21.30 -14.13
CA GLU A 209 1.81 -21.88 -14.22
C GLU A 209 0.74 -20.85 -14.56
N GLY A 210 -0.42 -21.32 -15.02
CA GLY A 210 -1.55 -20.45 -15.37
C GLY A 210 -2.16 -19.76 -14.14
N CYS A 211 -2.66 -18.55 -14.33
CA CYS A 211 -3.38 -17.77 -13.33
C CYS A 211 -4.35 -16.80 -14.02
N ASP A 212 -5.44 -16.46 -13.34
CA ASP A 212 -6.32 -15.36 -13.76
C ASP A 212 -6.12 -14.10 -12.92
N ALA A 213 -5.70 -14.26 -11.67
CA ALA A 213 -5.40 -13.18 -10.74
C ALA A 213 -4.10 -13.37 -9.95
N ASN A 214 -3.54 -12.26 -9.47
CA ASN A 214 -2.36 -12.23 -8.59
C ASN A 214 -2.52 -13.11 -7.33
N SER A 215 -3.73 -13.18 -6.79
CA SER A 215 -4.06 -13.97 -5.60
C SER A 215 -3.86 -15.48 -5.80
N GLU A 216 -3.82 -15.95 -7.05
CA GLU A 216 -3.62 -17.37 -7.34
C GLU A 216 -2.15 -17.80 -7.28
N CYS A 217 -1.22 -16.87 -7.44
CA CYS A 217 0.20 -17.17 -7.57
C CYS A 217 0.91 -17.20 -6.21
N VAL A 218 1.82 -18.17 -6.02
CA VAL A 218 2.73 -18.19 -4.85
C VAL A 218 3.58 -16.92 -4.81
N SER A 219 3.97 -16.41 -5.98
CA SER A 219 4.71 -15.15 -6.11
C SER A 219 3.86 -13.89 -5.88
N GLY A 220 2.53 -14.03 -5.75
CA GLY A 220 1.61 -12.90 -5.65
C GLY A 220 1.46 -12.08 -6.94
N PHE A 221 1.94 -12.59 -8.08
CA PHE A 221 1.89 -11.87 -9.35
C PHE A 221 1.56 -12.78 -10.53
N CYS A 222 0.48 -12.42 -11.21
CA CYS A 222 -0.03 -12.97 -12.46
C CYS A 222 0.18 -11.94 -13.57
N ASP A 223 0.96 -12.29 -14.58
CA ASP A 223 1.29 -11.36 -15.67
C ASP A 223 0.20 -11.26 -16.73
N ALA A 224 0.43 -10.41 -17.74
CA ALA A 224 -0.48 -10.23 -18.87
C ALA A 224 -0.65 -11.49 -19.73
N ASP A 225 0.32 -12.42 -19.70
CA ASP A 225 0.25 -13.71 -20.39
C ASP A 225 -0.51 -14.78 -19.59
N LYS A 226 -1.14 -14.39 -18.47
CA LYS A 226 -1.87 -15.28 -17.56
C LYS A 226 -0.96 -16.34 -16.94
N LYS A 227 0.27 -15.95 -16.61
CA LYS A 227 1.28 -16.79 -15.98
C LYS A 227 1.77 -16.19 -14.66
N CYS A 228 1.92 -17.05 -13.66
CA CYS A 228 2.55 -16.65 -12.42
C CYS A 228 4.03 -16.37 -12.65
N ARG A 229 4.52 -15.20 -12.22
CA ARG A 229 5.94 -14.85 -12.30
C ARG A 229 6.47 -14.34 -10.99
N ALA A 230 7.76 -14.57 -10.74
CA ALA A 230 8.48 -13.76 -9.79
C ALA A 230 8.62 -12.34 -10.38
N ARG A 231 8.26 -11.32 -9.61
CA ARG A 231 8.58 -9.95 -9.99
C ARG A 231 10.03 -9.64 -9.66
N SER A 232 10.71 -9.00 -10.59
CA SER A 232 12.08 -8.53 -10.38
C SER A 232 12.11 -7.17 -9.66
N TYR A 233 11.06 -6.36 -9.79
CA TYR A 233 10.98 -5.01 -9.22
C TYR A 233 9.58 -4.63 -8.74
N ALA A 234 9.47 -3.84 -7.66
CA ALA A 234 8.19 -3.43 -7.08
C ALA A 234 7.54 -2.32 -7.92
N SER A 235 7.06 -2.72 -9.09
CA SER A 235 6.49 -1.89 -10.15
C SER A 235 5.27 -2.59 -10.77
N GLU A 236 4.52 -1.86 -11.60
CA GLU A 236 3.23 -2.31 -12.12
C GLU A 236 3.33 -3.63 -12.90
N ASN A 237 4.29 -3.73 -13.83
CA ASN A 237 4.56 -4.94 -14.59
C ASN A 237 5.70 -5.77 -13.98
N GLY A 238 6.48 -5.18 -13.07
CA GLY A 238 7.58 -5.86 -12.39
C GLY A 238 8.81 -6.08 -13.28
N THR A 239 8.91 -5.34 -14.39
CA THR A 239 9.92 -5.55 -15.43
C THR A 239 10.72 -4.28 -15.74
N CYS A 240 11.81 -4.43 -16.48
CA CYS A 240 12.65 -3.32 -16.94
C CYS A 240 11.90 -2.27 -17.76
N LYS A 241 10.78 -2.62 -18.40
CA LYS A 241 9.93 -1.68 -19.16
C LYS A 241 9.38 -0.57 -18.29
N ASP A 242 9.08 -0.86 -17.02
CA ASP A 242 8.54 0.12 -16.06
C ASP A 242 9.56 1.20 -15.68
N PHE A 243 10.82 1.02 -16.06
CA PHE A 243 11.94 1.90 -15.79
C PHE A 243 12.49 2.53 -17.07
N GLY A 244 11.83 2.35 -18.22
CA GLY A 244 12.30 2.85 -19.51
C GLY A 244 13.30 1.95 -20.24
N GLY A 245 13.42 0.69 -19.79
CA GLY A 245 14.10 -0.39 -20.51
C GLY A 245 13.25 -0.97 -21.64
N ALA A 246 13.89 -1.79 -22.49
CA ALA A 246 13.22 -2.58 -23.52
C ALA A 246 12.62 -3.87 -22.95
#